data_AF-A0A955Y659-F1
#
_entry.id   AF-A0A955Y659-F1
#
_cell.length_a   1.000
_cell.length_b   1.000
_cell.length_c   1.000
_cell.angle_alpha   90.00
_cell.angle_beta   90.00
_cell.angle_gamma   90.00
#
_symmetry.space_group_name_H-M   'P 1'
#
loop_
_entity.id
_entity.type
_entity.pdbx_description
1 polymer ?
#
loop_
_entity_poly.entity_id
_entity_poly.type
_entity_poly.pdbx_seq_one_letter_code
_entity_poly.pdbx_strand_id
1 'polypeptide(L)'
;MTTWEVLSGAPAWLWQALPPQRAGFLEDELEALDGFAVLAHRGSLELTEAALAEVFAAHPGQVAVLVDGDLTVSGTIDGSGGHCLVVLGDLRCHDLYGDANTFVTATGDLTVERALISSMMSNAGIHV
;
A
#
# COMPACT_ATOMS: atom_id res chain seq x y z
N MET A 1 16.18 11.25 -4.81
CA MET A 1 16.35 9.80 -4.58
C MET A 1 15.68 9.51 -3.24
N THR A 2 14.49 8.91 -3.25
CA THR A 2 13.77 8.55 -2.03
C THR A 2 14.47 7.36 -1.40
N THR A 3 14.72 7.41 -0.09
CA THR A 3 15.34 6.30 0.63
C THR A 3 14.23 5.42 1.20
N TRP A 4 14.24 4.15 0.82
CA TRP A 4 13.36 3.11 1.36
C TRP A 4 14.14 2.26 2.35
N GLU A 5 13.55 1.97 3.51
CA GLU A 5 14.07 0.99 4.44
C GLU A 5 13.49 -0.38 4.08
N VAL A 6 14.37 -1.34 3.77
CA VAL A 6 13.97 -2.72 3.47
C VAL A 6 13.95 -3.52 4.77
N LEU A 7 12.79 -4.05 5.11
CA LEU A 7 12.55 -4.76 6.37
C LEU A 7 12.16 -6.22 6.10
N SER A 8 12.59 -7.11 7.00
CA SER A 8 12.09 -8.48 7.08
C SER A 8 10.81 -8.49 7.92
N GLY A 9 9.68 -8.25 7.26
CA GLY A 9 8.36 -8.18 7.89
C GLY A 9 7.96 -6.79 8.39
N ALA A 10 6.74 -6.71 8.94
CA ALA A 10 6.14 -5.46 9.36
C ALA A 10 6.86 -4.84 10.57
N PRO A 11 7.20 -3.53 10.53
CA PRO A 11 7.85 -2.87 11.65
C PRO A 11 6.91 -2.66 12.84
N ALA A 12 7.44 -2.70 14.06
CA ALA A 12 6.65 -2.53 15.29
C ALA A 12 5.88 -1.19 15.36
N TRP A 13 6.38 -0.13 14.72
CA TRP A 13 5.71 1.17 14.70
C TRP A 13 4.42 1.15 13.87
N LEU A 14 4.30 0.25 12.88
CA LEU A 14 3.08 0.08 12.09
C LEU A 14 1.90 -0.27 13.01
N TRP A 15 2.11 -1.24 13.90
CA TRP A 15 1.11 -1.74 14.84
C TRP A 15 0.73 -0.73 15.92
N GLN A 16 1.62 0.22 16.23
CA GLN A 16 1.37 1.30 17.18
C GLN A 16 0.57 2.45 16.56
N ALA A 17 0.74 2.67 15.25
CA ALA A 17 0.09 3.75 14.54
C ALA A 17 -1.32 3.38 14.06
N LEU A 18 -1.62 2.09 13.90
CA LEU A 18 -2.94 1.63 13.46
C LEU A 18 -3.93 1.52 14.63
N PRO A 19 -5.18 1.95 14.44
CA PRO A 19 -6.26 1.61 15.37
C PRO A 19 -6.37 0.08 15.54
N PRO A 20 -6.68 -0.45 16.73
CA PRO A 20 -6.69 -1.90 16.98
C PRO A 20 -7.55 -2.72 16.00
N GLN A 21 -8.66 -2.13 15.54
CA GLN A 21 -9.58 -2.74 14.58
C GLN A 21 -8.97 -2.87 13.18
N ARG A 22 -8.07 -1.97 12.80
CA ARG A 22 -7.34 -1.99 11.52
C ARG A 22 -6.06 -2.80 11.60
N ALA A 23 -5.42 -2.83 12.77
CA ALA A 23 -4.23 -3.63 13.02
C ALA A 23 -4.52 -5.12 12.79
N GLY A 24 -5.61 -5.67 13.35
CA GLY A 24 -5.95 -7.08 13.15
C GLY A 24 -6.26 -7.45 11.69
N PHE A 25 -6.99 -6.58 10.97
CA PHE A 25 -7.26 -6.80 9.55
C PHE A 25 -5.96 -6.76 8.72
N LEU A 26 -5.11 -5.76 8.94
CA LEU A 26 -3.85 -5.66 8.20
C LEU A 26 -2.88 -6.79 8.57
N GLU A 27 -2.90 -7.27 9.81
CA GLU A 27 -2.11 -8.43 10.23
C GLU A 27 -2.51 -9.68 9.44
N ASP A 28 -3.81 -9.98 9.32
CA ASP A 28 -4.31 -11.08 8.49
C ASP A 28 -3.86 -10.94 7.02
N GLU A 29 -3.93 -9.73 6.46
CA GLU A 29 -3.52 -9.49 5.06
C GLU A 29 -2.01 -9.59 4.86
N LEU A 30 -1.21 -9.05 5.79
CA LEU A 30 0.25 -9.17 5.73
C LEU A 30 0.72 -10.60 5.98
N GLU A 31 0.03 -11.38 6.82
CA GLU A 31 0.27 -12.81 7.01
C GLU A 31 -0.10 -13.63 5.75
N ALA A 32 -1.14 -13.22 5.02
CA ALA A 32 -1.51 -13.85 3.75
C ALA A 32 -0.45 -13.64 2.65
N LEU A 33 0.39 -12.61 2.78
CA LEU A 33 1.50 -12.33 1.87
C LEU A 33 2.80 -13.04 2.32
N ASP A 34 2.80 -14.37 2.43
CA ASP A 34 3.99 -15.13 2.89
C ASP A 34 5.26 -14.76 2.10
N GLY A 35 6.33 -14.39 2.82
CA GLY A 35 7.63 -14.04 2.22
C GLY A 35 7.74 -12.65 1.58
N PHE A 36 6.82 -11.72 1.84
CA PHE A 36 6.87 -10.37 1.29
C PHE A 36 8.06 -9.52 1.75
N ALA A 37 8.56 -8.69 0.85
CA ALA A 37 9.48 -7.61 1.20
C ALA A 37 8.70 -6.40 1.70
N VAL A 38 9.14 -5.80 2.82
CA VAL A 38 8.56 -4.55 3.33
C VAL A 38 9.46 -3.38 2.99
N LEU A 39 8.88 -2.39 2.33
CA LEU A 39 9.54 -1.14 1.98
C LEU A 39 8.90 -0.01 2.76
N ALA A 40 9.61 0.46 3.78
CA ALA A 40 9.13 1.53 4.63
C ALA A 40 9.72 2.89 4.24
N HIS A 41 8.89 3.92 4.28
CA HIS A 41 9.30 5.31 4.19
C HIS A 41 8.67 6.11 5.34
N ARG A 42 9.42 7.06 5.90
CA ARG A 42 8.92 7.99 6.92
C ARG A 42 8.86 9.40 6.38
N GLY A 43 7.73 10.07 6.60
CA GLY A 43 7.42 11.38 6.09
C GLY A 43 6.54 11.32 4.84
N SER A 44 5.94 12.47 4.50
CA SER A 44 5.07 12.58 3.33
C SER A 44 5.88 12.50 2.03
N LEU A 45 5.30 11.86 1.02
CA LEU A 45 5.96 11.51 -0.23
C LEU A 45 5.11 11.89 -1.44
N GLU A 46 5.76 12.45 -2.45
CA GLU A 46 5.18 12.66 -3.77
C GLU A 46 5.89 11.78 -4.80
N LEU A 47 5.14 10.90 -5.46
CA LEU A 47 5.65 10.00 -6.50
C LEU A 47 4.91 10.23 -7.82
N THR A 48 5.59 9.90 -8.92
CA THR A 48 4.90 9.64 -10.18
C THR A 48 4.46 8.18 -10.22
N GLU A 49 3.48 7.86 -11.07
CA GLU A 49 3.12 6.47 -11.38
C GLU A 49 4.34 5.61 -11.73
N ALA A 50 5.24 6.11 -12.58
CA ALA A 50 6.45 5.40 -12.97
C ALA A 50 7.38 5.11 -11.78
N ALA A 51 7.56 6.07 -10.87
CA ALA A 51 8.41 5.87 -9.69
C ALA A 51 7.82 4.83 -8.73
N LEU A 52 6.50 4.81 -8.55
CA LEU A 52 5.84 3.78 -7.74
C LEU A 52 5.90 2.40 -8.43
N ALA A 53 5.69 2.34 -9.74
CA ALA A 53 5.81 1.10 -10.51
C ALA A 53 7.23 0.52 -10.45
N GLU A 54 8.27 1.36 -10.47
CA GLU A 54 9.65 0.93 -10.27
C GLU A 54 9.87 0.31 -8.88
N VAL A 55 9.23 0.84 -7.83
CA VAL A 55 9.31 0.29 -6.47
C VAL A 55 8.70 -1.11 -6.41
N PHE A 56 7.53 -1.31 -7.02
CA PHE A 56 6.90 -2.63 -7.13
C PHE A 56 7.72 -3.58 -8.00
N ALA A 57 8.23 -3.13 -9.14
CA ALA A 57 8.99 -3.97 -10.07
C ALA A 57 10.38 -4.39 -9.55
N ALA A 58 11.01 -3.59 -8.68
CA ALA A 58 12.31 -3.89 -8.10
C ALA A 58 12.31 -5.12 -7.17
N HIS A 59 11.13 -5.61 -6.79
CA HIS A 59 10.96 -6.70 -5.85
C HIS A 59 10.04 -7.76 -6.47
N PRO A 60 10.60 -8.69 -7.28
CA PRO A 60 9.80 -9.71 -7.95
C PRO A 60 9.16 -10.64 -6.91
N GLY A 61 7.87 -10.41 -6.62
CA GLY A 61 7.10 -11.09 -5.58
C GLY A 61 6.03 -10.17 -4.98
N GLN A 62 5.38 -10.62 -3.91
CA GLN A 62 4.48 -9.78 -3.11
C GLN A 62 5.32 -8.77 -2.30
N VAL A 63 4.88 -7.51 -2.29
CA VAL A 63 5.60 -6.39 -1.64
C VAL A 63 4.59 -5.60 -0.84
N ALA A 64 4.98 -5.22 0.38
CA ALA A 64 4.26 -4.19 1.13
C ALA A 64 5.05 -2.88 1.12
N VAL A 65 4.45 -1.84 0.57
CA VAL A 65 4.95 -0.47 0.66
C VAL A 65 4.24 0.21 1.83
N LEU A 66 5.01 0.68 2.80
CA LEU A 66 4.53 1.37 3.99
C LEU A 66 5.02 2.82 3.95
N VAL A 67 4.09 3.78 4.07
CA VAL A 67 4.39 5.21 4.17
C VAL A 67 3.87 5.71 5.51
N ASP A 68 4.78 6.13 6.39
CA ASP A 68 4.46 6.81 7.65
C ASP A 68 4.35 8.32 7.41
N GLY A 69 3.21 8.74 6.87
CA GLY A 69 2.93 10.09 6.39
C GLY A 69 1.95 10.08 5.22
N ASP A 70 1.80 11.22 4.53
CA ASP A 70 0.90 11.33 3.38
C ASP A 70 1.57 10.82 2.10
N LEU A 71 0.78 10.27 1.18
CA LEU A 71 1.26 9.84 -0.13
C LEU A 71 0.43 10.50 -1.24
N THR A 72 1.08 11.25 -2.12
CA THR A 72 0.48 11.70 -3.37
C THR A 72 1.15 11.02 -4.55
N VAL A 73 0.36 10.32 -5.36
CA VAL A 73 0.81 9.71 -6.61
C VAL A 73 0.22 10.48 -7.79
N SER A 74 1.10 11.12 -8.55
CA SER A 74 0.74 11.75 -9.82
C SER A 74 0.56 10.66 -10.88
N GLY A 75 -0.67 10.15 -11.00
CA GLY A 75 -1.07 9.14 -11.97
C GLY A 75 -1.84 7.99 -11.32
N THR A 76 -1.59 6.79 -11.84
CA THR A 76 -2.24 5.55 -11.41
C THR A 76 -1.47 4.88 -10.29
N ILE A 77 -2.20 4.39 -9.29
CA ILE A 77 -1.74 3.34 -8.39
C ILE A 77 -2.30 2.04 -8.94
N ASP A 78 -1.43 1.20 -9.50
CA ASP A 78 -1.78 -0.16 -9.89
C ASP A 78 -1.35 -1.12 -8.78
N GLY A 79 -2.32 -1.57 -7.98
CA GLY A 79 -2.09 -2.53 -6.92
C GLY A 79 -2.27 -3.99 -7.38
N SER A 80 -2.44 -4.25 -8.67
CA SER A 80 -2.58 -5.61 -9.19
C SER A 80 -1.32 -6.44 -8.94
N GLY A 81 -1.46 -7.77 -8.95
CA GLY A 81 -0.30 -8.66 -8.75
C GLY A 81 0.10 -8.92 -7.30
N GLY A 82 -0.78 -8.62 -6.33
CA GLY A 82 -0.56 -8.95 -4.92
C GLY A 82 0.29 -7.93 -4.17
N HIS A 83 0.28 -6.67 -4.59
CA HIS A 83 0.95 -5.60 -3.89
C HIS A 83 0.08 -5.04 -2.76
N CYS A 84 0.71 -4.74 -1.63
CA CYS A 84 0.11 -4.06 -0.49
C CYS A 84 0.67 -2.64 -0.38
N LEU A 85 -0.20 -1.66 -0.24
CA LEU A 85 0.15 -0.27 0.01
C LEU A 85 -0.56 0.20 1.28
N VAL A 86 0.22 0.62 2.27
CA VAL A 86 -0.29 1.16 3.54
C VAL A 86 0.25 2.57 3.73
N VAL A 87 -0.66 3.51 3.92
CA VAL A 87 -0.36 4.93 4.12
C VAL A 87 -0.91 5.35 5.47
N LEU A 88 -0.03 5.72 6.39
CA LEU A 88 -0.38 6.23 7.73
C LEU A 88 -0.62 7.75 7.69
N GLY A 89 -1.46 8.18 6.75
CA GLY A 89 -1.77 9.56 6.45
C GLY A 89 -2.78 9.63 5.31
N ASP A 90 -2.81 10.77 4.63
CA ASP A 90 -3.69 10.96 3.48
C ASP A 90 -3.12 10.28 2.23
N LEU A 91 -3.98 9.64 1.43
CA LEU A 91 -3.60 9.05 0.14
C LEU A 91 -4.33 9.77 -1.00
N ARG A 92 -3.57 10.31 -1.95
CA ARG A 92 -4.11 10.92 -3.16
C ARG A 92 -3.55 10.29 -4.43
N CYS A 93 -4.43 9.91 -5.35
CA CYS A 93 -4.05 9.56 -6.72
C CYS A 93 -5.15 9.94 -7.73
N HIS A 94 -4.81 9.92 -9.02
CA HIS A 94 -5.82 10.10 -10.06
C HIS A 94 -6.60 8.80 -10.24
N ASP A 95 -5.88 7.69 -10.44
CA ASP A 95 -6.47 6.38 -10.67
C ASP A 95 -6.00 5.37 -9.62
N LEU A 96 -6.93 4.54 -9.14
CA LEU A 96 -6.63 3.36 -8.34
C LEU A 96 -7.16 2.13 -9.05
N TYR A 97 -6.26 1.25 -9.49
CA TYR A 97 -6.59 -0.03 -10.09
C TYR A 97 -6.21 -1.15 -9.13
N GLY A 98 -7.11 -2.13 -8.97
CA GLY A 98 -6.86 -3.30 -8.15
C GLY A 98 -7.59 -4.54 -8.64
N ASP A 99 -7.07 -5.69 -8.27
CA ASP A 99 -7.67 -7.01 -8.45
C ASP A 99 -8.05 -7.65 -7.09
N ALA A 100 -8.38 -8.93 -7.09
CA ALA A 100 -8.77 -9.68 -5.89
C ALA A 100 -7.68 -9.76 -4.80
N ASN A 101 -6.43 -9.42 -5.12
CA ASN A 101 -5.28 -9.49 -4.23
C ASN A 101 -4.65 -8.09 -3.98
N THR A 102 -5.35 -7.03 -4.35
CA THR A 102 -4.88 -5.66 -4.12
C THR A 102 -5.31 -5.17 -2.74
N PHE A 103 -4.33 -4.76 -1.94
CA PHE A 103 -4.58 -4.19 -0.62
C PHE A 103 -4.06 -2.76 -0.57
N VAL A 104 -4.98 -1.79 -0.49
CA VAL A 104 -4.64 -0.38 -0.29
C VAL A 104 -5.35 0.14 0.94
N THR A 105 -4.58 0.62 1.90
CA THR A 105 -5.05 1.16 3.17
C THR A 105 -4.50 2.57 3.35
N ALA A 106 -5.39 3.51 3.67
CA ALA A 106 -5.03 4.84 4.16
C ALA A 106 -5.65 5.03 5.56
N THR A 107 -4.91 5.64 6.49
CA THR A 107 -5.47 5.99 7.80
C THR A 107 -6.10 7.38 7.85
N GLY A 108 -5.67 8.25 6.93
CA GLY A 108 -6.27 9.57 6.70
C GLY A 108 -7.26 9.54 5.54
N ASP A 109 -7.42 10.69 4.88
CA ASP A 109 -8.36 10.84 3.78
C ASP A 109 -7.86 10.14 2.51
N LEU A 110 -8.72 9.32 1.89
CA LEU A 110 -8.47 8.74 0.58
C LEU A 110 -9.13 9.59 -0.51
N THR A 111 -8.32 10.23 -1.36
CA THR A 111 -8.77 11.00 -2.52
C THR A 111 -8.35 10.31 -3.81
N VAL A 112 -9.32 9.70 -4.50
CA VAL A 112 -9.11 9.04 -5.80
C VAL A 112 -10.11 9.59 -6.80
N GLU A 113 -9.65 9.99 -8.00
CA GLU A 113 -10.56 10.50 -9.03
C GLU A 113 -11.32 9.36 -9.73
N ARG A 114 -10.66 8.22 -9.99
CA ARG A 114 -11.30 7.02 -10.52
C ARG A 114 -10.74 5.77 -9.84
N ALA A 115 -11.62 4.94 -9.30
CA ALA A 115 -11.26 3.63 -8.76
C ALA A 115 -11.89 2.53 -9.62
N LEU A 116 -11.08 1.57 -10.06
CA LEU A 116 -11.54 0.40 -10.79
C LEU A 116 -11.01 -0.86 -10.11
N ILE A 117 -11.90 -1.56 -9.41
CA ILE A 117 -11.58 -2.76 -8.65
C ILE A 117 -12.22 -3.97 -9.33
N SER A 118 -11.39 -4.85 -9.87
CA SER A 118 -11.82 -6.05 -10.59
C SER A 118 -11.71 -7.27 -9.70
N SER A 119 -12.82 -7.67 -9.07
CA SER A 119 -12.89 -8.93 -8.33
C SER A 119 -13.39 -10.05 -9.24
N MET A 120 -12.52 -10.90 -9.77
CA MET A 120 -12.98 -12.20 -10.31
C MET A 120 -13.20 -13.25 -9.20
N MET A 121 -12.67 -13.02 -7.99
CA MET A 121 -12.94 -13.77 -6.75
C MET A 121 -12.91 -12.82 -5.52
N SER A 122 -13.51 -13.25 -4.41
CA SER A 122 -14.23 -12.43 -3.40
C SER A 122 -13.47 -11.47 -2.47
N ASN A 123 -12.18 -11.20 -2.64
CA ASN A 123 -11.37 -10.54 -1.58
C ASN A 123 -10.80 -9.15 -1.92
N ALA A 124 -11.23 -8.49 -3.00
CA ALA A 124 -10.80 -7.12 -3.27
C ALA A 124 -11.48 -6.12 -2.29
N GLY A 125 -10.69 -5.33 -1.56
CA GLY A 125 -11.19 -4.34 -0.59
C GLY A 125 -10.40 -3.04 -0.62
N ILE A 126 -11.11 -1.90 -0.72
CA ILE A 126 -10.56 -0.58 -0.37
C ILE A 126 -11.03 -0.28 1.05
N HIS A 127 -10.09 -0.09 1.96
CA HIS A 127 -10.38 0.22 3.36
C HIS A 127 -9.98 1.67 3.64
N VAL A 128 -10.98 2.53 3.88
CA VAL A 128 -10.83 3.94 4.27
C VAL A 128 -11.07 4.12 5.75
#